data_AF-A0A3N9UV37-F1
#
_entry.id   AF-A0A3N9UV37-F1
#
_cell.length_a   1.000
_cell.length_b   1.000
_cell.length_c   1.000
_cell.angle_alpha   90.00
_cell.angle_beta   90.00
_cell.angle_gamma   90.00
#
_symmetry.space_group_name_H-M   'P 1'
#
loop_
_entity.id
_entity.type
_entity.pdbx_description
1 polymer ?
#
loop_
_entity_poly.entity_id
_entity_poly.type
_entity_poly.pdbx_seq_one_letter_code
_entity_poly.pdbx_strand_id
1 'polypeptide(L)' 'MSEAACESSIRKVTISDAAVPFVARGGRLFSRQIVDSDPGIEDGEEVLVVDRKNSPLRTVQISI' A
#
# COMPACT_ATOMS: atom_id res chain seq x y z
N MET A 1 18.17 -16.00 -17.96
CA MET A 1 17.35 -16.27 -16.76
C MET A 1 16.25 -15.24 -16.80
N SER A 2 15.11 -15.61 -17.35
CA SER A 2 13.96 -14.71 -17.50
C SER A 2 12.93 -15.18 -16.49
N GLU A 3 12.76 -14.42 -15.42
CA GLU A 3 11.70 -14.66 -14.43
C GLU A 3 10.35 -14.42 -15.12
N ALA A 4 9.65 -15.52 -15.37
CA ALA A 4 8.20 -15.58 -15.41
C ALA A 4 7.67 -15.11 -14.04
N ALA A 5 6.53 -14.47 -13.87
CA ALA A 5 5.37 -14.29 -14.72
C ALA A 5 4.57 -13.09 -14.18
N CYS A 6 3.83 -12.43 -15.07
CA CYS A 6 2.62 -11.64 -14.83
C CYS A 6 2.14 -11.57 -13.36
N GLU A 7 2.22 -10.42 -12.71
CA GLU A 7 1.39 -10.15 -11.55
C GLU A 7 1.01 -8.68 -11.64
N SER A 8 -0.27 -8.41 -11.92
CA SER A 8 -0.86 -7.07 -12.05
C SER A 8 -0.14 -6.12 -11.11
N SER A 9 0.55 -5.10 -11.64
CA SER A 9 1.36 -4.18 -10.83
C SER A 9 0.44 -3.34 -9.94
N ILE A 10 -0.06 -3.95 -8.87
CA ILE A 10 -0.78 -3.28 -7.81
C ILE A 10 0.24 -2.33 -7.20
N ARG A 11 -0.05 -1.04 -7.34
CA ARG A 11 0.77 0.03 -6.78
C ARG A 11 0.83 -0.10 -5.27
N LYS A 12 1.94 0.31 -4.69
CA LYS A 12 2.20 0.16 -3.26
C LYS A 12 2.18 1.50 -2.55
N VAL A 13 1.75 1.45 -1.30
CA VAL A 13 1.81 2.57 -0.37
C VAL A 13 2.50 2.11 0.90
N THR A 14 3.62 2.76 1.22
CA THR A 14 4.39 2.48 2.44
C THR A 14 3.89 3.34 3.58
N ILE A 15 3.54 2.72 4.69
CA ILE A 15 3.04 3.42 5.88
C ILE A 15 4.07 3.44 7.01
N SER A 16 3.90 4.41 7.91
CA SER A 16 4.70 4.50 9.13
C SER A 16 4.43 3.32 10.07
N ASP A 17 5.46 2.91 10.82
CA ASP A 17 5.37 1.79 11.78
C ASP A 17 4.28 2.02 12.83
N ALA A 18 4.02 3.28 13.19
CA ALA A 18 2.95 3.66 14.12
C ALA A 18 1.55 3.38 13.56
N ALA A 19 1.36 3.37 12.24
CA ALA A 19 0.08 3.15 11.58
C ALA A 19 -0.19 1.65 11.30
N VAL A 20 0.85 0.83 11.21
CA VAL A 20 0.76 -0.63 10.93
C VAL A 20 -0.31 -1.35 11.73
N PRO A 21 -0.35 -1.28 13.08
CA PRO A 21 -1.34 -2.03 13.85
C PRO A 21 -2.78 -1.55 13.61
N PHE A 22 -2.98 -0.30 13.20
CA PHE A 22 -4.30 0.24 12.91
C PHE A 22 -4.81 -0.24 11.55
N VAL A 23 -3.95 -0.16 10.53
CA VAL A 23 -4.30 -0.57 9.15
C VAL A 23 -4.45 -2.09 9.06
N ALA A 24 -3.56 -2.86 9.71
CA ALA A 24 -3.65 -4.33 9.74
C ALA A 24 -4.96 -4.85 10.37
N ARG A 25 -5.55 -4.08 11.29
CA ARG A 25 -6.85 -4.40 11.92
C ARG A 25 -8.06 -3.94 11.10
N GLY A 26 -7.85 -3.38 9.92
CA GLY A 26 -8.91 -2.83 9.06
C GLY A 26 -9.30 -1.40 9.37
N GLY A 27 -8.45 -0.65 10.09
CA GLY A 27 -8.58 0.79 10.21
C GLY A 27 -8.42 1.51 8.87
N ARG A 28 -8.93 2.74 8.78
CA ARG A 28 -8.75 3.58 7.59
C ARG A 28 -7.31 4.07 7.50
N LEU A 29 -6.78 4.12 6.29
CA LEU A 29 -5.50 4.74 5.99
C LEU A 29 -5.70 6.24 5.75
N PHE A 30 -4.89 7.07 6.40
CA PHE A 30 -4.88 8.52 6.19
C PHE A 30 -3.57 8.97 5.56
N SER A 31 -3.61 10.00 4.72
CA SER A 31 -2.43 10.49 3.97
C SER A 31 -1.25 10.86 4.89
N ARG A 32 -1.51 11.34 6.11
CA ARG A 32 -0.46 11.65 7.11
C ARG A 32 0.33 10.42 7.58
N GLN A 33 -0.21 9.22 7.41
CA GLN A 33 0.42 7.96 7.83
C GLN A 33 1.31 7.36 6.73
N ILE A 34 1.16 7.86 5.49
CA ILE A 34 1.93 7.44 4.32
C ILE A 34 3.32 8.07 4.41
N VAL A 35 4.34 7.23 4.25
CA VAL A 35 5.76 7.65 4.22
C VAL A 35 6.26 7.70 2.79
N ASP A 36 5.78 6.80 1.94
CA ASP A 36 6.14 6.72 0.53
C ASP A 36 5.01 6.05 -0.27
N SER A 37 4.95 6.30 -1.57
CA SER A 37 3.92 5.72 -2.45
C SER A 37 4.41 5.64 -3.89
N ASP A 38 4.01 4.59 -4.59
CA ASP A 38 4.24 4.49 -6.03
C ASP A 38 3.57 5.68 -6.76
N PRO A 39 4.24 6.27 -7.75
CA PRO A 39 3.71 7.42 -8.46
C PRO A 39 2.50 7.07 -9.33
N GLY A 40 1.60 8.03 -9.48
CA GLY A 40 0.47 7.97 -10.40
C GLY A 40 -0.75 7.21 -9.90
N ILE A 41 -0.82 6.86 -8.61
CA ILE A 41 -2.03 6.32 -7.97
C ILE A 41 -3.19 7.29 -8.15
N GLU A 42 -4.30 6.81 -8.69
CA GLU A 42 -5.51 7.61 -8.91
C GLU A 42 -6.59 7.32 -7.86
N ASP A 43 -7.58 8.20 -7.78
CA ASP A 43 -8.76 8.00 -6.94
C ASP A 43 -9.54 6.76 -7.39
N GLY A 44 -9.96 5.96 -6.44
CA GLY A 44 -10.66 4.69 -6.69
C GLY A 44 -9.75 3.53 -7.08
N GLU A 45 -8.44 3.72 -7.17
CA GLU A 45 -7.48 2.65 -7.46
C GLU A 45 -7.21 1.76 -6.24
N GLU A 46 -7.03 0.47 -6.49
CA GLU A 46 -6.71 -0.51 -5.46
C GLU A 46 -5.18 -0.63 -5.32
N VAL A 47 -4.67 -0.38 -4.10
CA VAL A 47 -3.23 -0.35 -3.79
C VAL A 47 -2.89 -1.28 -2.64
N LEU A 48 -1.67 -1.82 -2.67
CA LEU A 48 -1.13 -2.66 -1.62
C LEU A 48 -0.45 -1.80 -0.54
N VAL A 49 -0.98 -1.86 0.67
CA VAL A 49 -0.35 -1.20 1.81
C VAL A 49 0.74 -2.09 2.38
N VAL A 50 1.94 -1.53 2.50
CA VAL A 50 3.13 -2.19 3.04
C VAL A 50 3.71 -1.40 4.21
N ASP A 51 4.42 -2.10 5.10
CA ASP A 51 5.25 -1.45 6.11
C ASP A 51 6.62 -1.02 5.53
N ARG A 52 7.45 -0.37 6.36
CA ARG A 52 8.81 0.05 5.96
C ARG A 52 9.76 -1.10 5.63
N LYS A 53 9.46 -2.32 6.06
CA LYS A 53 10.22 -3.53 5.71
C LYS A 53 9.69 -4.17 4.42
N ASN A 54 8.80 -3.47 3.72
CA ASN A 54 8.13 -3.96 2.52
C ASN A 54 7.29 -5.21 2.78
N SER A 55 6.78 -5.36 4.02
CA SER A 55 5.87 -6.44 4.40
C SER A 55 4.45 -6.08 4.00
N PRO A 56 3.74 -6.90 3.20
CA PRO A 56 2.37 -6.63 2.79
C PRO A 56 1.42 -6.77 3.99
N LEU A 57 0.61 -5.73 4.20
CA LEU A 57 -0.36 -5.71 5.29
C LEU A 57 -1.75 -6.03 4.78
N ARG A 58 -2.20 -5.28 3.77
CA ARG A 58 -3.55 -5.36 3.20
C ARG A 58 -3.64 -4.52 1.94
N THR A 59 -4.56 -4.88 1.08
CA THR A 59 -4.98 -4.09 -0.08
C THR A 59 -6.13 -3.15 0.28
N VAL A 60 -6.04 -1.89 -0.13
CA VAL A 60 -7.07 -0.86 0.13
C VAL A 60 -7.39 -0.09 -1.15
N GLN A 61 -8.63 0.35 -1.28
CA GLN A 61 -9.01 1.30 -2.31
C GLN A 61 -8.68 2.71 -1.84
N ILE A 62 -7.99 3.48 -2.68
CA ILE A 62 -7.64 4.86 -2.39
C ILE A 62 -8.85 5.76 -2.66
N SER A 63 -9.07 6.71 -1.75
CA SER A 63 -10.07 7.76 -1.88
C SER A 63 -9.41 9.08 -1.47
N ILE A 64 -9.08 9.93 -2.45
CA ILE A 64 -8.28 11.15 -2.27
C ILE A 64 -9.18 12.38 -2.04
#